data_AF-A0A2M7FDD5-F1
#
_entry.id   AF-A0A2M7FDD5-F1
#
_cell.length_a   1.000
_cell.length_b   1.000
_cell.length_c   1.000
_cell.angle_alpha   90.00
_cell.angle_beta   90.00
_cell.angle_gamma   90.00
#
_symmetry.space_group_name_H-M   'P 1'
#
loop_
_entity.id
_entity.type
_entity.pdbx_description
1 polymer ?
#
loop_
_entity_poly.entity_id
_entity_poly.type
_entity_poly.pdbx_seq_one_letter_code
_entity_poly.pdbx_strand_id
1 'polypeptide(L)'
;MGIDNGVVDVLCEECGKRLMRRLPDGTFQFVFGRTSKTGGGDVESKPSSLISMFIVGSIKIKCYRKTNGRVCGHVNIVNFFDKNVPGCF
;
A
#
# COMPACT_ATOMS: atom_id res chain seq x y z
N MET A 1 -13.39 -5.09 -5.01
CA MET A 1 -12.77 -4.14 -4.05
C MET A 1 -13.23 -4.55 -2.67
N GLY A 2 -12.33 -4.92 -1.77
CA GLY A 2 -12.68 -5.09 -0.35
C GLY A 2 -12.67 -3.72 0.31
N ILE A 3 -13.77 -3.33 0.95
CA ILE A 3 -13.90 -2.05 1.65
C ILE A 3 -14.00 -2.37 3.14
N ASP A 4 -12.93 -2.16 3.88
CA ASP A 4 -12.94 -2.20 5.35
C ASP A 4 -12.88 -0.75 5.85
N ASN A 5 -13.95 -0.25 6.47
CA ASN A 5 -14.00 1.09 7.08
C ASN A 5 -13.59 2.25 6.15
N GLY A 6 -13.90 2.17 4.85
CA GLY A 6 -13.55 3.21 3.85
C GLY A 6 -12.07 3.22 3.43
N VAL A 7 -11.26 2.28 3.93
CA VAL A 7 -9.89 2.06 3.47
C VAL A 7 -9.93 1.21 2.19
N VAL A 8 -9.26 1.69 1.14
CA VAL A 8 -9.21 1.02 -0.16
C VAL A 8 -7.79 0.56 -0.46
N ASP A 9 -7.62 -0.72 -0.76
CA ASP A 9 -6.33 -1.25 -1.22
C ASP A 9 -6.03 -0.79 -2.66
N VAL A 10 -4.91 -0.10 -2.85
CA VAL A 10 -4.38 0.24 -4.17
C VAL A 10 -3.53 -0.93 -4.66
N LEU A 11 -3.99 -1.59 -5.73
CA LEU A 11 -3.34 -2.74 -6.33
C LEU A 11 -2.54 -2.35 -7.57
N CYS A 12 -1.51 -3.12 -7.88
CA CYS A 12 -0.84 -3.02 -9.16
C CYS A 12 -1.78 -3.47 -10.28
N GLU A 13 -1.99 -2.64 -11.30
CA GLU A 13 -2.88 -2.92 -12.43
C GLU A 13 -2.45 -4.18 -13.21
N GLU A 14 -1.16 -4.49 -13.22
CA GLU A 14 -0.62 -5.63 -13.98
C GLU A 14 -0.56 -6.93 -13.17
N CYS A 15 -0.06 -6.91 -11.93
CA CYS A 15 0.16 -8.13 -11.14
C CYS A 15 -0.84 -8.33 -9.98
N GLY A 16 -1.77 -7.41 -9.78
CA GLY A 16 -2.80 -7.45 -8.72
C GLY A 16 -2.27 -7.38 -7.29
N LYS A 17 -0.95 -7.24 -7.10
CA LYS A 17 -0.37 -7.16 -5.75
C LYS A 17 -0.61 -5.79 -5.14
N ARG A 18 -0.93 -5.77 -3.84
CA ARG A 18 -1.09 -4.53 -3.07
C ARG A 18 0.17 -3.68 -3.07
N LEU A 19 0.01 -2.41 -3.44
CA LEU A 19 1.05 -1.40 -3.42
C LEU A 19 0.96 -0.56 -2.13
N MET A 20 -0.23 -0.05 -1.82
CA MET A 20 -0.49 0.84 -0.68
C MET A 20 -1.98 0.83 -0.33
N ARG A 21 -2.36 1.58 0.70
CA ARG A 21 -3.75 1.83 1.05
C ARG A 21 -4.11 3.29 0.77
N ARG A 22 -5.35 3.53 0.40
CA ARG A 22 -5.98 4.85 0.37
C ARG A 22 -6.93 4.92 1.56
N LEU A 23 -6.77 5.95 2.38
CA LEU A 23 -7.60 6.20 3.55
C LEU A 23 -8.87 6.97 3.16
N PRO A 24 -9.90 7.00 4.03
CA PRO A 24 -11.17 7.68 3.74
C PRO A 24 -11.03 9.18 3.46
N ASP A 25 -9.98 9.83 3.97
CA ASP A 25 -9.66 11.24 3.76
C ASP A 25 -8.91 11.51 2.44
N GLY A 26 -8.69 10.46 1.62
CA GLY A 26 -7.94 10.54 0.37
C GLY A 26 -6.42 10.41 0.53
N THR A 27 -5.89 10.34 1.76
CA THR A 27 -4.46 10.16 2.01
C THR A 27 -4.00 8.76 1.64
N PHE A 28 -2.84 8.64 0.99
CA PHE A 28 -2.22 7.34 0.72
C PHE A 28 -1.30 6.93 1.86
N GLN A 29 -1.49 5.73 2.40
CA GLN A 29 -0.65 5.14 3.43
C GLN A 29 0.26 4.06 2.85
N PHE A 30 1.56 4.27 3.01
CA PHE A 30 2.61 3.32 2.67
C PHE A 30 3.33 2.84 3.93
N VAL A 31 3.32 1.52 4.18
CA VAL A 31 4.01 0.91 5.32
C VAL A 31 5.10 0.00 4.80
N PHE A 32 6.35 0.26 5.17
CA PHE A 32 7.50 -0.52 4.76
C PHE A 32 8.51 -0.66 5.90
N GLY A 33 9.23 -1.77 5.89
CA GLY A 33 10.17 -2.13 6.95
C GLY A 33 10.27 -3.64 7.10
N ARG A 34 11.34 -4.11 7.74
CA ARG A 34 11.48 -5.51 8.09
C ARG A 34 10.73 -5.76 9.39
N THR A 35 9.69 -6.58 9.36
CA THR A 35 9.20 -7.23 10.58
C THR A 35 10.28 -8.22 11.01
N SER A 36 10.99 -7.96 12.12
CA SER A 36 11.95 -8.92 12.66
C SER A 36 11.19 -10.17 13.09
N LYS A 37 11.24 -11.22 12.25
CA LYS A 37 10.90 -12.57 12.69
C LYS A 37 12.12 -13.14 13.38
N THR A 38 12.33 -12.76 14.63
CA THR A 38 13.26 -13.47 15.51
C THR A 38 12.40 -14.19 16.53
N GLY A 39 12.44 -15.52 16.49
CA GLY A 39 11.50 -16.40 17.17
C GLY A 39 11.57 -16.37 18.69
N GLY A 40 10.51 -16.91 19.30
CA GLY A 40 10.46 -17.33 20.69
C GLY A 40 9.75 -16.36 21.62
N GLY A 41 8.53 -16.72 22.01
CA GLY A 41 7.88 -16.21 23.22
C GLY A 41 7.08 -14.93 23.04
N ASP A 42 5.90 -14.92 23.65
CA ASP A 42 4.92 -13.83 23.74
C ASP A 42 5.51 -12.52 24.30
N VAL A 43 6.24 -11.79 23.46
CA VAL A 43 6.65 -10.42 23.76
C VAL A 43 6.27 -9.55 22.56
N GLU A 44 5.22 -8.76 22.79
CA GLU A 44 4.77 -7.60 22.01
C GLU A 44 5.85 -7.11 21.03
N SER A 45 5.73 -7.54 19.77
CA SER A 45 6.73 -7.31 18.73
C SER A 45 6.77 -5.82 18.43
N LYS A 46 7.59 -5.07 19.17
CA LYS A 46 7.77 -3.64 18.94
C LYS A 46 8.09 -3.44 17.45
N PRO A 47 7.34 -2.60 16.73
CA PRO A 47 7.58 -2.31 15.31
C PRO A 47 8.79 -1.38 15.16
N SER A 48 9.94 -1.75 15.73
CA SER A 48 11.12 -0.90 15.87
C SER A 48 11.78 -0.52 14.54
N SER A 49 11.29 -1.02 13.41
CA SER A 49 11.81 -0.72 12.08
C SER A 49 10.72 -0.56 11.02
N LEU A 50 9.45 -0.38 11.42
CA LEU A 50 8.39 -0.05 10.46
C LEU A 50 8.32 1.46 10.29
N ILE A 51 8.40 1.89 9.04
CA ILE A 51 8.15 3.27 8.63
C ILE A 51 6.74 3.31 8.04
N SER A 52 5.88 4.17 8.60
CA SER A 52 4.60 4.53 8.01
C SER A 52 4.72 5.91 7.39
N MET A 53 4.46 6.00 6.09
CA MET A 53 4.48 7.24 5.32
C MET A 53 3.07 7.54 4.85
N PHE A 54 2.65 8.79 5.01
CA PHE A 54 1.37 9.30 4.55
C PHE A 54 1.63 10.34 3.46
N ILE A 55 0.97 10.18 2.31
CA ILE A 55 1.19 11.02 1.13
C ILE A 55 -0.14 11.61 0.71
N VAL A 56 -0.16 12.94 0.55
CA VAL A 56 -1.27 13.71 -0.02
C VAL A 56 -0.83 14.19 -1.39
N GLY A 57 -1.61 13.87 -2.43
CA GLY A 57 -1.30 14.20 -3.83
C GLY A 57 -1.33 12.98 -4.75
N SER A 58 -0.99 13.19 -6.03
CA SER A 58 -0.94 12.12 -7.03
C SER A 58 0.40 11.38 -6.97
N ILE A 59 0.37 10.06 -7.13
CA ILE A 59 1.54 9.18 -6.98
C ILE A 59 1.81 8.44 -8.28
N LYS A 60 3.08 8.44 -8.72
CA LYS A 60 3.58 7.53 -9.75
C LYS A 60 4.49 6.51 -9.09
N ILE A 61 4.12 5.22 -9.13
CA ILE A 61 4.84 4.15 -8.44
C ILE A 61 5.17 2.99 -9.36
N LYS A 62 6.43 2.56 -9.37
CA LYS A 62 6.89 1.40 -10.13
C LYS A 62 6.85 0.14 -9.28
N CYS A 63 6.19 -0.90 -9.77
CA CYS A 63 6.05 -2.18 -9.10
C CYS A 63 7.26 -3.08 -9.36
N TYR A 64 8.00 -3.46 -8.32
CA TYR A 64 9.13 -4.40 -8.43
C TYR A 64 8.82 -5.78 -7.84
N ARG A 65 7.54 -6.09 -7.59
CA ARG A 65 7.19 -7.40 -7.03
C ARG A 65 7.45 -8.52 -8.04
N LYS A 66 7.95 -9.64 -7.53
CA LYS A 66 8.05 -10.89 -8.29
C LYS A 66 6.71 -11.62 -8.27
N THR A 67 6.21 -11.94 -9.45
CA THR A 67 4.98 -12.74 -9.66
C THR A 67 5.28 -13.75 -10.76
N ASN A 68 4.97 -15.03 -10.54
CA ASN A 68 5.21 -16.12 -11.50
C ASN A 68 6.64 -16.18 -12.06
N GLY A 69 7.65 -15.96 -11.19
CA GLY A 69 9.07 -16.04 -11.57
C GLY A 69 9.62 -14.82 -12.33
N ARG A 70 8.82 -13.79 -12.60
CA ARG A 70 9.25 -12.54 -13.26
C ARG A 70 9.02 -11.32 -12.38
N VAL A 71 9.87 -10.30 -12.53
CA VAL A 71 9.67 -8.98 -11.90
C VAL A 71 8.63 -8.23 -12.73
N CYS A 72 7.60 -7.68 -12.09
CA CYS A 72 6.49 -6.99 -12.77
C CYS A 72 6.98 -5.77 -13.59
N GLY A 73 7.58 -4.77 -12.96
CA GLY A 73 8.12 -3.58 -13.65
C GLY A 73 7.08 -2.52 -14.04
N HIS A 74 5.79 -2.79 -13.88
CA HIS A 74 4.69 -1.88 -14.21
C HIS A 74 4.76 -0.54 -13.48
N VAL A 75 4.37 0.55 -14.15
CA VAL A 75 4.29 1.90 -13.56
C VAL A 75 2.83 2.27 -13.37
N ASN A 76 2.39 2.35 -12.12
CA ASN A 76 1.02 2.71 -11.75
C ASN A 76 0.94 4.22 -11.53
N ILE A 77 -0.13 4.84 -12.02
CA ILE A 77 -0.42 6.26 -11.82
C ILE A 77 -1.69 6.34 -10.98
N VAL A 78 -1.55 6.84 -9.77
CA VAL A 78 -2.64 6.94 -8.79
C VAL A 78 -2.96 8.42 -8.60
N ASN A 79 -4.12 8.83 -9.09
CA ASN A 79 -4.54 10.22 -9.04
C ASN A 79 -5.07 10.59 -7.65
N PHE A 80 -4.74 11.80 -7.20
CA PHE A 80 -5.25 12.35 -5.95
C PHE A 80 -6.77 12.46 -5.97
N PHE A 81 -7.34 13.03 -7.03
CA PHE A 81 -8.78 13.10 -7.23
C PHE A 81 -9.22 11.92 -8.09
N ASP A 82 -9.63 10.83 -7.43
CA ASP A 82 -10.22 9.70 -8.13
C ASP A 82 -11.73 9.74 -7.93
N LYS A 83 -12.45 9.98 -9.02
CA LYS A 83 -13.91 10.06 -9.05
C LYS A 83 -14.59 8.74 -8.64
N ASN A 84 -13.83 7.64 -8.62
CA ASN A 84 -14.33 6.32 -8.27
C ASN A 84 -14.17 5.99 -6.77
N VAL A 85 -13.60 6.91 -5.98
CA VAL A 85 -13.47 6.74 -4.52
C VAL A 85 -14.48 7.65 -3.82
N PRO A 86 -15.51 7.08 -3.15
CA PRO A 86 -16.50 7.85 -2.41
C PRO A 86 -15.82 8.75 -1.35
N GLY A 87 -16.17 10.03 -1.32
CA GLY A 87 -15.66 10.99 -0.32
C GLY A 87 -14.40 11.76 -0.73
N CYS A 88 -13.83 11.49 -1.91
CA CYS A 88 -12.80 12.34 -2.51
C CYS A 88 -13.49 13.37 -3.43
N PHE A 89 -13.54 14.63 -3.00
CA PHE A 89 -14.17 15.75 -3.72
C PHE A 89 -13.34 16.22 -4.91
#